data_AF-A0A2I7N7C0-F1
#
_entry.id   AF-A0A2I7N7C0-F1
#
_cell.length_a   1.000
_cell.length_b   1.000
_cell.length_c   1.000
_cell.angle_alpha   90.00
_cell.angle_beta   90.00
_cell.angle_gamma   90.00
#
_symmetry.space_group_name_H-M   'P 1'
#
loop_
_entity.id
_entity.type
_entity.pdbx_description
1 polymer ?
#
loop_
_entity_poly.entity_id
_entity_poly.type
_entity_poly.pdbx_seq_one_letter_code
_entity_poly.pdbx_strand_id
1 'polypeptide(L)'
;MIDITPADQEIVTAILKKYVPHAEVRVFGSRHKWTAKPYSDLDLAIVADAKLDKQLIYDLEEAFEESELSFRVDVIDWFAISDEFRAIIEQGYTVIQEKTRTLPAGWVVKKLGDVIQMTTGKLNANKAEEHGIYPFFTCAPQPYKINKFAFDCDAVLLAGNNANGTFHVNRYNGKFNAYQRTYVITALEYSSIDFIYYKLKNIISDFVGTSQGSATKFLTKPLIENTIIELPPLDKQKEIAAILSSLDDKIERNQQINKKLEEMAQAIFKEWFIDFNFPDENGNPYRDSGGAMTDSELGLIPASWSVGKLGEEFNITMGQSPVGSSYNESKEGMIFFQGRTDFGTRFPSIRLFTTEPKRIAKKFDILLSVRAPVGDINIALQDCCIGRGLAAINAENKSYCYYKLQFLQQQFNIYNGTGTVFGAINKDQLHGLSVVIAAQNVVRNFEDVVSKIDEKIYHNHLEILNLQNTRDTLLPKLISGELIL
;
A
#
# COMPACT_ATOMS: atom_id res chain seq x y z
N MET A 1 -26.91 -21.98 -16.42
CA MET A 1 -28.11 -22.67 -16.96
C MET A 1 -28.24 -23.97 -16.19
N ILE A 2 -29.41 -24.22 -15.60
CA ILE A 2 -29.66 -25.35 -14.68
C ILE A 2 -30.72 -26.28 -15.28
N ASP A 3 -30.73 -27.54 -14.85
CA ASP A 3 -31.63 -28.59 -15.35
C ASP A 3 -33.04 -28.51 -14.72
N ILE A 4 -33.76 -27.43 -15.04
CA ILE A 4 -35.20 -27.22 -14.74
C ILE A 4 -35.88 -26.54 -15.93
N THR A 5 -37.21 -26.66 -16.04
CA THR A 5 -37.95 -25.99 -17.12
C THR A 5 -38.04 -24.48 -16.86
N PRO A 6 -38.27 -23.65 -17.91
CA PRO A 6 -38.49 -22.21 -17.72
C PRO A 6 -39.67 -21.88 -16.78
N ALA A 7 -40.75 -22.68 -16.82
CA ALA A 7 -41.90 -22.50 -15.94
C ALA A 7 -41.55 -22.79 -14.46
N ASP A 8 -40.81 -23.89 -14.21
CA ASP A 8 -40.30 -24.19 -12.87
C ASP A 8 -39.35 -23.10 -12.37
N GLN A 9 -38.51 -22.57 -13.25
CA GLN A 9 -37.59 -21.48 -12.93
C GLN A 9 -38.33 -20.20 -12.53
N GLU A 10 -39.45 -19.88 -13.16
CA GLU A 10 -40.29 -18.74 -12.77
C GLU A 10 -40.88 -18.93 -11.36
N ILE A 11 -41.38 -20.13 -11.03
CA ILE A 11 -41.90 -20.45 -9.70
C ILE A 11 -40.80 -20.32 -8.64
N VAL A 12 -39.64 -20.94 -8.88
CA VAL A 12 -38.50 -20.88 -7.95
C VAL A 12 -38.06 -19.43 -7.72
N THR A 13 -37.94 -18.65 -8.79
CA THR A 13 -37.54 -17.24 -8.72
C THR A 13 -38.58 -16.40 -7.97
N ALA A 14 -39.88 -16.65 -8.14
CA ALA A 14 -40.94 -15.92 -7.47
C ALA A 14 -40.94 -16.18 -5.95
N ILE A 15 -40.76 -17.44 -5.54
CA ILE A 15 -40.66 -17.81 -4.12
C ILE A 15 -39.41 -17.17 -3.49
N LEU A 16 -38.23 -17.33 -4.11
CA LEU A 16 -36.98 -16.74 -3.58
C LEU A 16 -37.05 -15.22 -3.43
N LYS A 17 -37.64 -14.51 -4.41
CA LYS A 17 -37.83 -13.06 -4.33
C LYS A 17 -38.80 -12.64 -3.22
N LYS A 18 -39.76 -13.48 -2.86
CA LYS A 18 -40.73 -13.18 -1.80
C LYS A 18 -40.10 -13.31 -0.40
N TYR A 19 -39.32 -14.37 -0.19
CA TYR A 19 -38.83 -14.73 1.15
C TYR A 19 -37.40 -14.26 1.42
N VAL A 20 -36.51 -14.31 0.41
CA VAL A 20 -35.10 -13.91 0.55
C VAL A 20 -34.64 -12.93 -0.54
N PRO A 21 -35.35 -11.80 -0.76
CA PRO A 21 -35.07 -10.87 -1.87
C PRO A 21 -33.65 -10.29 -1.90
N HIS A 22 -32.98 -10.28 -0.75
CA HIS A 22 -31.68 -9.65 -0.56
C HIS A 22 -30.50 -10.61 -0.62
N ALA A 23 -30.72 -11.92 -0.61
CA ALA A 23 -29.67 -12.93 -0.58
C ALA A 23 -29.28 -13.37 -1.99
N GLU A 24 -27.99 -13.69 -2.18
CA GLU A 24 -27.58 -14.47 -3.34
C GLU A 24 -28.04 -15.91 -3.12
N VAL A 25 -28.56 -16.56 -4.17
CA VAL A 25 -29.00 -17.95 -4.10
C VAL A 25 -28.27 -18.75 -5.16
N ARG A 26 -27.56 -19.79 -4.72
CA ARG A 26 -26.75 -20.68 -5.54
C ARG A 26 -27.43 -22.03 -5.66
N VAL A 27 -27.57 -22.52 -6.89
CA VAL A 27 -27.93 -23.92 -7.16
C VAL A 27 -26.66 -24.74 -7.24
N PHE A 28 -26.64 -25.85 -6.52
CA PHE A 28 -25.56 -26.83 -6.59
C PHE A 28 -26.14 -28.23 -6.82
N GLY A 29 -25.31 -29.27 -6.73
CA GLY A 29 -25.78 -30.65 -6.85
C GLY A 29 -26.16 -31.08 -8.28
N SER A 30 -27.10 -32.03 -8.37
CA SER A 30 -27.33 -32.80 -9.60
C SER A 30 -27.92 -31.97 -10.74
N ARG A 31 -28.82 -31.03 -10.43
CA ARG A 31 -29.47 -30.12 -11.40
C ARG A 31 -28.57 -28.99 -11.87
N HIS A 32 -27.55 -28.62 -11.10
CA HIS A 32 -26.46 -27.76 -11.58
C HIS A 32 -25.56 -28.51 -12.58
N LYS A 33 -25.23 -29.77 -12.27
CA LYS A 33 -24.29 -30.59 -13.05
C LYS A 33 -24.90 -31.22 -14.30
N TRP A 34 -26.19 -31.03 -14.57
CA TRP A 34 -26.92 -31.68 -15.67
C TRP A 34 -26.85 -33.22 -15.61
N THR A 35 -26.80 -33.76 -14.39
CA THR A 35 -26.81 -35.20 -14.12
C THR A 35 -28.07 -35.61 -13.34
N ALA A 36 -29.08 -34.75 -13.29
CA ALA A 36 -30.29 -34.97 -12.53
C ALA A 36 -31.16 -36.06 -13.18
N LYS A 37 -31.87 -36.81 -12.34
CA LYS A 37 -32.93 -37.72 -12.77
C LYS A 37 -34.28 -37.02 -12.60
N PRO A 38 -35.38 -37.53 -13.20
CA PRO A 38 -36.68 -36.89 -13.12
C PRO A 38 -37.16 -36.58 -11.68
N TYR A 39 -36.76 -37.40 -10.70
CA TYR A 39 -37.12 -37.27 -9.28
C TYR A 39 -36.01 -36.65 -8.42
N SER A 40 -34.93 -36.15 -9.02
CA SER A 40 -33.88 -35.46 -8.27
C SER A 40 -34.40 -34.16 -7.68
N ASP A 41 -33.95 -33.85 -6.48
CA ASP A 41 -34.13 -32.58 -5.78
C ASP A 41 -33.41 -31.42 -6.48
N LEU A 42 -33.79 -30.20 -6.09
CA LEU A 42 -33.08 -28.97 -6.39
C LEU A 42 -32.41 -28.44 -5.12
N ASP A 43 -31.09 -28.49 -5.07
CA ASP A 43 -30.30 -28.00 -3.94
C ASP A 43 -30.02 -26.50 -4.05
N LEU A 44 -30.48 -25.72 -3.07
CA LEU A 44 -30.31 -24.26 -2.98
C LEU A 44 -29.47 -23.87 -1.76
N ALA A 45 -28.39 -23.14 -1.98
CA ALA A 45 -27.64 -22.48 -0.92
C ALA A 45 -27.97 -20.98 -0.89
N ILE A 46 -28.48 -20.50 0.24
CA ILE A 46 -28.78 -19.09 0.46
C ILE A 46 -27.58 -18.42 1.10
N VAL A 47 -26.95 -17.52 0.35
CA VAL A 47 -25.74 -16.79 0.73
C VAL A 47 -26.15 -15.41 1.23
N ALA A 48 -26.42 -15.33 2.53
CA ALA A 48 -26.72 -14.10 3.26
C ALA A 48 -25.54 -13.64 4.12
N ASP A 49 -25.55 -12.36 4.55
CA ASP A 49 -24.48 -11.77 5.38
C ASP A 49 -24.46 -12.25 6.83
N ALA A 50 -25.53 -12.92 7.25
CA ALA A 50 -25.69 -13.48 8.58
C ALA A 50 -26.53 -14.75 8.51
N LYS A 51 -26.48 -15.52 9.60
CA LYS A 51 -27.31 -16.72 9.79
C LYS A 51 -28.79 -16.40 9.58
N LEU A 52 -29.48 -17.21 8.79
CA LEU A 52 -30.90 -17.07 8.54
C LEU A 52 -31.72 -17.43 9.78
N ASP A 53 -32.83 -16.71 9.96
CA ASP A 53 -33.79 -17.05 10.99
C ASP A 53 -34.45 -18.41 10.71
N LYS A 54 -34.69 -19.21 11.75
CA LYS A 54 -35.24 -20.56 11.60
C LYS A 54 -36.66 -20.55 11.06
N GLN A 55 -37.48 -19.56 11.43
CA GLN A 55 -38.85 -19.46 10.91
C GLN A 55 -38.82 -19.14 9.42
N LEU A 56 -37.91 -18.27 8.98
CA LEU A 56 -37.74 -17.94 7.56
C LEU A 56 -37.37 -19.17 6.71
N ILE A 57 -36.50 -20.06 7.21
CA ILE A 57 -36.15 -21.30 6.50
C ILE A 57 -37.40 -22.21 6.41
N TYR A 58 -38.12 -22.38 7.52
CA TYR A 58 -39.35 -23.17 7.54
C TYR A 58 -40.40 -22.65 6.54
N ASP A 59 -40.67 -21.34 6.56
CA ASP A 59 -41.66 -20.72 5.67
C ASP A 59 -41.27 -20.84 4.19
N LEU A 60 -39.97 -20.85 3.90
CA LEU A 60 -39.44 -21.02 2.56
C LEU A 60 -39.57 -22.48 2.08
N GLU A 61 -39.21 -23.45 2.93
CA GLU A 61 -39.39 -24.88 2.65
C GLU A 61 -40.86 -25.21 2.41
N GLU A 62 -41.76 -24.74 3.28
CA GLU A 62 -43.21 -24.90 3.15
C GLU A 62 -43.73 -24.28 1.83
N ALA A 63 -43.27 -23.08 1.47
CA ALA A 63 -43.65 -22.44 0.21
C ALA A 63 -43.20 -23.22 -1.03
N PHE A 64 -42.06 -23.92 -0.98
CA PHE A 64 -41.63 -24.80 -2.05
C PHE A 64 -42.44 -26.10 -2.09
N GLU A 65 -42.77 -26.68 -0.94
CA GLU A 65 -43.60 -27.89 -0.85
C GLU A 65 -45.04 -27.66 -1.34
N GLU A 66 -45.61 -26.48 -1.10
CA GLU A 66 -46.95 -26.10 -1.59
C GLU A 66 -46.98 -25.66 -3.07
N SER A 67 -45.82 -25.59 -3.73
CA SER A 67 -45.73 -25.13 -5.11
C SER A 67 -46.06 -26.23 -6.13
N GLU A 68 -46.30 -25.83 -7.39
CA GLU A 68 -46.57 -26.76 -8.51
C GLU A 68 -45.29 -27.44 -9.06
N LEU A 69 -44.17 -27.38 -8.32
CA LEU A 69 -42.92 -28.01 -8.74
C LEU A 69 -43.04 -29.54 -8.70
N SER A 70 -42.58 -30.20 -9.76
CA SER A 70 -42.61 -31.67 -9.86
C SER A 70 -41.50 -32.38 -9.06
N PHE A 71 -40.70 -31.63 -8.30
CA PHE A 71 -39.54 -32.12 -7.54
C PHE A 71 -39.38 -31.33 -6.24
N ARG A 72 -38.70 -31.93 -5.26
CA ARG A 72 -38.40 -31.32 -3.98
C ARG A 72 -37.31 -30.26 -4.10
N VAL A 73 -37.37 -29.21 -3.28
CA VAL A 73 -36.33 -28.20 -3.15
C VAL A 73 -35.74 -28.30 -1.75
N ASP A 74 -34.43 -28.51 -1.66
CA ASP A 74 -33.71 -28.54 -0.38
C ASP A 74 -32.95 -27.21 -0.22
N VAL A 75 -33.16 -26.54 0.91
CA VAL A 75 -32.58 -25.22 1.19
C VAL A 75 -31.56 -25.33 2.31
N ILE A 76 -30.38 -24.75 2.09
CA ILE A 76 -29.35 -24.62 3.13
C ILE A 76 -28.96 -23.14 3.35
N ASP A 77 -28.74 -22.80 4.61
CA ASP A 77 -28.14 -21.53 5.01
C ASP A 77 -26.60 -21.62 4.87
N TRP A 78 -26.03 -20.82 3.98
CA TRP A 78 -24.59 -20.75 3.75
C TRP A 78 -23.80 -20.49 5.02
N PHE A 79 -24.33 -19.68 5.94
CA PHE A 79 -23.66 -19.35 7.20
C PHE A 79 -23.64 -20.55 8.18
N ALA A 80 -24.60 -21.45 8.07
CA ALA A 80 -24.79 -22.57 9.00
C ALA A 80 -24.03 -23.85 8.63
N ILE A 81 -23.53 -23.95 7.39
CA ILE A 81 -22.77 -25.12 6.91
C ILE A 81 -21.26 -25.01 7.20
N SER A 82 -20.57 -26.16 7.26
CA SER A 82 -19.13 -26.21 7.54
C SER A 82 -18.28 -25.73 6.36
N ASP A 83 -17.04 -25.32 6.63
CA ASP A 83 -16.13 -24.82 5.60
C ASP A 83 -15.77 -25.91 4.58
N GLU A 84 -15.68 -27.18 4.98
CA GLU A 84 -15.47 -28.29 4.05
C GLU A 84 -16.63 -28.42 3.06
N PHE A 85 -17.86 -28.19 3.53
CA PHE A 85 -19.04 -28.28 2.67
C PHE A 85 -19.18 -27.07 1.75
N ARG A 86 -18.82 -25.87 2.22
CA ARG A 86 -18.71 -24.67 1.38
C ARG A 86 -17.73 -24.89 0.23
N ALA A 87 -16.56 -25.47 0.51
CA ALA A 87 -15.56 -25.76 -0.50
C ALA A 87 -16.07 -26.74 -1.58
N ILE A 88 -16.96 -27.68 -1.24
CA ILE A 88 -17.60 -28.58 -2.21
C ILE A 88 -18.54 -27.81 -3.13
N ILE A 89 -19.35 -26.90 -2.59
CA ILE A 89 -20.26 -26.07 -3.38
C ILE A 89 -19.47 -25.14 -4.30
N GLU A 90 -18.38 -24.56 -3.80
CA GLU A 90 -17.50 -23.67 -4.59
C GLU A 90 -16.81 -24.36 -5.76
N GLN A 91 -16.69 -25.70 -5.76
CA GLN A 91 -16.20 -26.44 -6.94
C GLN A 91 -17.17 -26.39 -8.13
N GLY A 92 -18.45 -26.06 -7.92
CA GLY A 92 -19.42 -25.89 -8.99
C GLY A 92 -20.82 -25.55 -8.50
N TYR A 93 -21.29 -24.35 -8.88
CA TYR A 93 -22.66 -23.87 -8.65
C TYR A 93 -23.15 -22.97 -9.79
N THR A 94 -24.44 -22.64 -9.78
CA THR A 94 -25.03 -21.59 -10.64
C THR A 94 -25.81 -20.61 -9.79
N VAL A 95 -25.52 -19.32 -9.92
CA VAL A 95 -26.31 -18.26 -9.28
C VAL A 95 -27.65 -18.13 -9.98
N ILE A 96 -28.75 -18.25 -9.23
CA ILE A 96 -30.12 -18.08 -9.74
C ILE A 96 -30.79 -16.79 -9.24
N GLN A 97 -30.28 -16.23 -8.15
CA GLN A 97 -30.65 -14.92 -7.64
C GLN A 97 -29.39 -14.21 -7.18
N GLU A 98 -29.16 -13.00 -7.68
CA GLU A 98 -28.07 -12.14 -7.24
C GLU A 98 -28.40 -11.46 -5.91
N LYS A 99 -27.39 -11.15 -5.11
CA LYS A 99 -27.57 -10.43 -3.85
C LYS A 99 -28.11 -9.01 -4.11
N THR A 100 -29.34 -8.73 -3.71
CA THR A 100 -29.91 -7.37 -3.81
C THR A 100 -29.57 -6.56 -2.56
N ARG A 101 -28.48 -5.79 -2.61
CA ARG A 101 -28.13 -4.85 -1.55
C ARG A 101 -29.19 -3.74 -1.42
N THR A 102 -29.77 -3.58 -0.24
CA THR A 102 -30.58 -2.40 0.09
C THR A 102 -29.67 -1.21 0.37
N LEU A 103 -29.89 -0.12 -0.36
CA LEU A 103 -29.15 1.11 -0.14
C LEU A 103 -29.66 1.83 1.13
N PRO A 104 -28.78 2.54 1.86
CA PRO A 104 -29.22 3.39 2.95
C PRO A 104 -30.21 4.47 2.48
N ALA A 105 -31.01 4.99 3.40
CA ALA A 105 -32.01 6.00 3.07
C ALA A 105 -31.37 7.22 2.36
N GLY A 106 -31.95 7.63 1.23
CA GLY A 106 -31.50 8.76 0.43
C GLY A 106 -30.36 8.47 -0.54
N TRP A 107 -29.75 7.28 -0.49
CA TRP A 107 -28.75 6.86 -1.47
C TRP A 107 -29.41 6.46 -2.78
N VAL A 108 -28.76 6.80 -3.89
CA VAL A 108 -29.26 6.52 -5.24
C VAL A 108 -28.18 5.86 -6.09
N VAL A 109 -28.59 5.02 -7.04
CA VAL A 109 -27.69 4.46 -8.06
C VAL A 109 -27.58 5.44 -9.22
N LYS A 110 -26.35 5.79 -9.61
CA LYS A 110 -26.05 6.69 -10.73
C LYS A 110 -24.90 6.14 -11.58
N LYS A 111 -24.83 6.57 -12.84
CA LYS A 111 -23.57 6.44 -13.59
C LYS A 111 -22.61 7.53 -13.11
N LEU A 112 -21.32 7.22 -13.06
CA LEU A 112 -20.32 8.21 -12.67
C LEU A 112 -20.32 9.42 -13.62
N GLY A 113 -20.54 9.21 -14.92
CA GLY A 113 -20.69 10.28 -15.90
C GLY A 113 -21.88 11.22 -15.65
N ASP A 114 -22.89 10.78 -14.88
CA ASP A 114 -24.02 11.62 -14.50
C ASP A 114 -23.68 12.56 -13.32
N VAL A 115 -22.55 12.39 -12.64
CA VAL A 115 -22.20 13.16 -11.43
C VAL A 115 -20.90 13.97 -11.58
N ILE A 116 -20.17 13.79 -12.68
CA ILE A 116 -18.93 14.48 -12.97
C ILE A 116 -18.93 15.12 -14.36
N GLN A 117 -18.08 16.11 -14.54
CA GLN A 117 -17.64 16.56 -15.85
C GLN A 117 -16.17 16.20 -16.05
N MET A 118 -15.85 15.57 -17.18
CA MET A 118 -14.51 15.08 -17.48
C MET A 118 -13.98 15.62 -18.81
N THR A 119 -12.77 16.16 -18.74
CA THR A 119 -11.97 16.61 -19.89
C THR A 119 -10.58 15.97 -19.82
N THR A 120 -9.72 16.24 -20.79
CA THR A 120 -8.30 15.85 -20.75
C THR A 120 -7.41 17.05 -21.01
N GLY A 121 -6.15 16.91 -20.64
CA GLY A 121 -5.12 17.85 -21.05
C GLY A 121 -4.90 17.87 -22.57
N LYS A 122 -4.00 18.74 -23.03
CA LYS A 122 -3.64 18.87 -24.46
C LYS A 122 -2.16 18.68 -24.74
N LEU A 123 -1.33 18.59 -23.69
CA LEU A 123 0.12 18.56 -23.80
C LEU A 123 0.67 17.14 -23.70
N ASN A 124 1.88 16.96 -24.23
CA ASN A 124 2.68 15.75 -24.01
C ASN A 124 3.54 15.89 -22.75
N ALA A 125 3.89 14.76 -22.11
CA ALA A 125 4.66 14.76 -20.86
C ALA A 125 6.04 15.44 -21.00
N ASN A 126 6.62 15.47 -22.21
CA ASN A 126 7.88 16.15 -22.50
C ASN A 126 7.82 17.69 -22.46
N LYS A 127 6.65 18.27 -22.19
CA LYS A 127 6.48 19.70 -21.94
C LYS A 127 6.72 20.09 -20.47
N ALA A 128 7.09 19.13 -19.62
CA ALA A 128 7.56 19.41 -18.28
C ALA A 128 8.81 20.32 -18.30
N GLU A 129 8.89 21.23 -17.34
CA GLU A 129 9.97 22.18 -17.16
C GLU A 129 10.49 22.06 -15.71
N GLU A 130 11.80 21.89 -15.53
CA GLU A 130 12.42 21.64 -14.23
C GLU A 130 12.10 22.73 -13.18
N HIS A 131 12.09 23.99 -13.61
CA HIS A 131 11.81 25.16 -12.77
C HIS A 131 10.42 25.75 -13.01
N GLY A 132 9.46 24.95 -13.50
CA GLY A 132 8.09 25.42 -13.70
C GLY A 132 7.41 25.87 -12.41
N ILE A 133 6.50 26.85 -12.51
CA ILE A 133 5.79 27.41 -11.35
C ILE A 133 4.41 26.78 -11.09
N TYR A 134 3.84 26.06 -12.07
CA TYR A 134 2.56 25.35 -11.93
C TYR A 134 2.78 23.83 -11.96
N PRO A 135 1.97 23.05 -11.24
CA PRO A 135 1.99 21.60 -11.37
C PRO A 135 1.50 21.15 -12.75
N PHE A 136 2.16 20.13 -13.29
CA PHE A 136 1.83 19.47 -14.54
C PHE A 136 1.51 17.99 -14.26
N PHE A 137 0.22 17.70 -14.19
CA PHE A 137 -0.25 16.35 -13.90
C PHE A 137 -0.13 15.46 -15.13
N THR A 138 0.60 14.36 -14.98
CA THR A 138 0.75 13.33 -16.01
C THR A 138 0.16 12.01 -15.50
N CYS A 139 0.65 10.88 -16.02
CA CYS A 139 0.31 9.56 -15.47
C CYS A 139 1.31 9.09 -14.40
N ALA A 140 2.28 9.94 -14.02
CA ALA A 140 3.16 9.71 -12.89
C ALA A 140 2.41 9.97 -11.55
N PRO A 141 2.84 9.33 -10.45
CA PRO A 141 2.21 9.56 -9.14
C PRO A 141 2.36 11.01 -8.67
N GLN A 142 3.54 11.60 -8.86
CA GLN A 142 3.83 12.98 -8.51
C GLN A 142 3.76 13.87 -9.76
N PRO A 143 3.18 15.08 -9.66
CA PRO A 143 3.13 16.00 -10.78
C PRO A 143 4.53 16.52 -11.14
N TYR A 144 4.79 16.72 -12.43
CA TYR A 144 5.92 17.53 -12.88
C TYR A 144 5.59 19.02 -12.71
N LYS A 145 6.46 19.89 -13.22
CA LYS A 145 6.26 21.34 -13.23
C LYS A 145 6.17 21.88 -14.65
N ILE A 146 5.49 23.02 -14.83
CA ILE A 146 5.35 23.75 -16.10
C ILE A 146 5.12 25.25 -15.84
N ASN A 147 5.46 26.12 -16.78
CA ASN A 147 5.28 27.57 -16.64
C ASN A 147 3.92 28.10 -17.10
N LYS A 148 3.11 27.30 -17.81
CA LYS A 148 1.78 27.70 -18.30
C LYS A 148 0.70 26.77 -17.77
N PHE A 149 -0.28 27.31 -17.08
CA PHE A 149 -1.48 26.58 -16.68
C PHE A 149 -2.50 26.54 -17.83
N ALA A 150 -3.37 25.53 -17.82
CA ALA A 150 -4.52 25.42 -18.72
C ALA A 150 -5.85 25.28 -17.96
N PHE A 151 -5.78 24.98 -16.67
CA PHE A 151 -6.91 24.79 -15.78
C PHE A 151 -6.69 25.62 -14.52
N ASP A 152 -7.77 26.20 -14.01
CA ASP A 152 -7.82 26.89 -12.72
C ASP A 152 -9.14 26.48 -12.05
N CYS A 153 -9.12 25.33 -11.40
CA CYS A 153 -10.34 24.71 -10.86
C CYS A 153 -10.02 23.74 -9.73
N ASP A 154 -11.09 23.36 -9.05
CA ASP A 154 -11.10 22.29 -8.08
C ASP A 154 -11.35 20.94 -8.80
N ALA A 155 -10.34 20.06 -8.84
CA ALA A 155 -10.38 18.85 -9.65
C ALA A 155 -9.80 17.60 -8.98
N VAL A 156 -10.24 16.46 -9.51
CA VAL A 156 -9.59 15.16 -9.41
C VAL A 156 -8.89 14.83 -10.72
N LEU A 157 -7.65 14.39 -10.64
CA LEU A 157 -6.80 14.10 -11.78
C LEU A 157 -6.57 12.59 -11.83
N LEU A 158 -7.08 11.94 -12.88
CA LEU A 158 -7.00 10.49 -13.04
C LEU A 158 -6.07 10.16 -14.22
N ALA A 159 -5.03 9.37 -13.95
CA ALA A 159 -4.17 8.83 -15.00
C ALA A 159 -4.98 7.91 -15.94
N GLY A 160 -4.98 8.22 -17.24
CA GLY A 160 -5.73 7.46 -18.24
C GLY A 160 -4.93 6.33 -18.91
N ASN A 161 -3.60 6.30 -18.77
CA ASN A 161 -2.77 5.20 -19.27
C ASN A 161 -1.55 4.95 -18.38
N ASN A 162 -1.19 3.67 -18.20
CA ASN A 162 0.07 3.30 -17.56
C ASN A 162 0.54 1.94 -18.12
N ALA A 163 1.84 1.82 -18.41
CA ALA A 163 2.44 0.57 -18.88
C ALA A 163 2.26 -0.58 -17.87
N ASN A 164 2.32 -0.26 -16.57
CA ASN A 164 2.23 -1.24 -15.49
C ASN A 164 0.78 -1.44 -14.99
N GLY A 165 -0.20 -0.74 -15.57
CA GLY A 165 -1.60 -0.80 -15.11
C GLY A 165 -1.88 -0.06 -13.81
N THR A 166 -0.93 0.70 -13.27
CA THR A 166 -1.14 1.52 -12.07
C THR A 166 -1.69 2.89 -12.45
N PHE A 167 -2.94 3.16 -12.12
CA PHE A 167 -3.58 4.45 -12.40
C PHE A 167 -3.61 5.30 -11.14
N HIS A 168 -2.92 6.44 -11.16
CA HIS A 168 -2.88 7.35 -10.02
C HIS A 168 -4.06 8.32 -10.04
N VAL A 169 -4.60 8.60 -8.85
CA VAL A 169 -5.68 9.57 -8.62
C VAL A 169 -5.13 10.67 -7.71
N ASN A 170 -5.14 11.90 -8.21
CA ASN A 170 -4.66 13.07 -7.47
C ASN A 170 -5.79 14.06 -7.21
N ARG A 171 -5.68 14.80 -6.12
CA ARG A 171 -6.61 15.86 -5.72
C ARG A 171 -5.88 17.20 -5.80
N TYR A 172 -6.43 18.19 -6.48
CA TYR A 172 -5.80 19.51 -6.56
C TYR A 172 -6.82 20.62 -6.76
N ASN A 173 -6.58 21.76 -6.14
CA ASN A 173 -7.35 22.98 -6.33
C ASN A 173 -6.40 24.14 -6.67
N GLY A 174 -6.68 24.84 -7.78
CA GLY A 174 -5.95 26.00 -8.25
C GLY A 174 -5.45 25.85 -9.69
N LYS A 175 -4.35 26.54 -10.02
CA LYS A 175 -3.80 26.61 -11.37
C LYS A 175 -2.88 25.44 -11.70
N PHE A 176 -3.19 24.68 -12.73
CA PHE A 176 -2.38 23.55 -13.18
C PHE A 176 -2.48 23.30 -14.69
N ASN A 177 -1.68 22.36 -15.17
CA ASN A 177 -1.81 21.81 -16.52
C ASN A 177 -1.87 20.29 -16.47
N ALA A 178 -2.37 19.67 -17.54
CA ALA A 178 -2.56 18.22 -17.62
C ALA A 178 -2.04 17.64 -18.94
N TYR A 179 -1.54 16.41 -18.86
CA TYR A 179 -1.18 15.59 -20.00
C TYR A 179 -2.43 15.17 -20.79
N GLN A 180 -2.28 14.94 -22.10
CA GLN A 180 -3.38 14.56 -23.00
C GLN A 180 -4.10 13.26 -22.63
N ARG A 181 -3.51 12.41 -21.77
CA ARG A 181 -4.14 11.20 -21.23
C ARG A 181 -4.34 11.25 -19.72
N THR A 182 -4.31 12.44 -19.13
CA THR A 182 -4.76 12.65 -17.75
C THR A 182 -6.14 13.27 -17.80
N TYR A 183 -7.11 12.58 -17.20
CA TYR A 183 -8.47 13.08 -17.07
C TYR A 183 -8.52 14.15 -15.98
N VAL A 184 -9.08 15.31 -16.32
CA VAL A 184 -9.42 16.38 -15.38
C VAL A 184 -10.90 16.25 -15.09
N ILE A 185 -11.21 15.85 -13.86
CA ILE A 185 -12.55 15.54 -13.39
C ILE A 185 -12.99 16.63 -12.41
N THR A 186 -14.16 17.21 -12.66
CA THR A 186 -14.82 18.18 -11.78
C THR A 186 -16.19 17.63 -11.38
N ALA A 187 -16.69 18.00 -10.20
CA ALA A 187 -17.97 17.51 -9.71
C ALA A 187 -19.13 18.39 -10.22
N LEU A 188 -20.27 17.78 -10.51
CA LEU A 188 -21.52 18.49 -10.79
C LEU A 188 -22.21 18.93 -9.48
N GLU A 189 -23.25 19.76 -9.58
CA GLU A 189 -23.87 20.49 -8.45
C GLU A 189 -24.28 19.61 -7.25
N TYR A 190 -24.72 18.37 -7.49
CA TYR A 190 -25.14 17.40 -6.48
C TYR A 190 -24.02 16.46 -6.02
N SER A 191 -22.75 16.79 -6.30
CA SER A 191 -21.61 15.92 -6.01
C SER A 191 -20.47 16.64 -5.34
N SER A 192 -19.88 15.98 -4.34
CA SER A 192 -18.66 16.46 -3.69
C SER A 192 -17.44 15.95 -4.45
N ILE A 193 -16.55 16.85 -4.87
CA ILE A 193 -15.32 16.49 -5.56
C ILE A 193 -14.39 15.62 -4.68
N ASP A 194 -14.39 15.84 -3.37
CA ASP A 194 -13.61 15.03 -2.42
C ASP A 194 -14.22 13.62 -2.26
N PHE A 195 -15.54 13.49 -2.32
CA PHE A 195 -16.18 12.17 -2.35
C PHE A 195 -15.83 11.43 -3.65
N ILE A 196 -15.87 12.12 -4.79
CA ILE A 196 -15.46 11.55 -6.08
C ILE A 196 -14.00 11.09 -6.05
N TYR A 197 -13.11 11.85 -5.41
CA TYR A 197 -11.71 11.45 -5.20
C TYR A 197 -11.60 10.11 -4.48
N TYR A 198 -12.28 9.95 -3.33
CA TYR A 198 -12.26 8.71 -2.56
C TYR A 198 -12.99 7.56 -3.27
N LYS A 199 -14.09 7.85 -3.97
CA LYS A 199 -14.81 6.86 -4.77
C LYS A 199 -13.91 6.30 -5.87
N LEU A 200 -13.20 7.16 -6.60
CA LEU A 200 -12.26 6.76 -7.64
C LEU A 200 -11.10 5.96 -7.05
N LYS A 201 -10.53 6.35 -5.90
CA LYS A 201 -9.51 5.56 -5.21
C LYS A 201 -10.01 4.15 -4.86
N ASN A 202 -11.26 4.02 -4.44
CA ASN A 202 -11.84 2.73 -4.03
C ASN A 202 -12.07 1.79 -5.22
N ILE A 203 -12.45 2.30 -6.39
CA ILE A 203 -12.81 1.48 -7.57
C ILE A 203 -11.69 1.35 -8.61
N ILE A 204 -10.54 1.99 -8.37
CA ILE A 204 -9.45 2.03 -9.35
C ILE A 204 -8.90 0.63 -9.65
N SER A 205 -8.87 -0.26 -8.66
CA SER A 205 -8.45 -1.66 -8.81
C SER A 205 -9.32 -2.43 -9.80
N ASP A 206 -10.62 -2.15 -9.80
CA ASP A 206 -11.60 -2.85 -10.63
C ASP A 206 -11.43 -2.48 -12.11
N PHE A 207 -11.00 -1.24 -12.37
CA PHE A 207 -10.64 -0.80 -13.71
C PHE A 207 -9.39 -1.49 -14.26
N VAL A 208 -8.46 -1.91 -13.40
CA VAL A 208 -7.23 -2.60 -13.84
C VAL A 208 -7.53 -3.99 -14.42
N GLY A 209 -8.54 -4.68 -13.88
CA GLY A 209 -9.00 -5.99 -14.36
C GLY A 209 -9.72 -5.94 -15.70
N THR A 210 -10.32 -4.79 -16.04
CA THR A 210 -11.15 -4.58 -17.25
C THR A 210 -10.48 -3.73 -18.33
N SER A 211 -9.30 -3.16 -18.03
CA SER A 211 -8.53 -2.32 -18.96
C SER A 211 -8.06 -3.05 -20.23
N GLN A 212 -8.04 -2.34 -21.36
CA GLN A 212 -7.63 -2.88 -22.66
C GLN A 212 -6.16 -2.60 -22.98
N GLY A 213 -5.53 -3.53 -23.74
CA GLY A 213 -4.17 -3.42 -24.28
C GLY A 213 -3.17 -4.38 -23.59
N SER A 214 -2.46 -5.19 -24.40
CA SER A 214 -1.51 -6.20 -23.87
C SER A 214 -0.21 -5.63 -23.32
N ALA A 215 0.24 -4.47 -23.83
CA ALA A 215 1.51 -3.83 -23.44
C ALA A 215 1.34 -2.49 -22.69
N THR A 216 0.20 -1.83 -22.80
CA THR A 216 -0.13 -0.60 -22.04
C THR A 216 -1.62 -0.61 -21.76
N LYS A 217 -1.98 -0.48 -20.48
CA LYS A 217 -3.37 -0.47 -20.05
C LYS A 217 -3.94 0.94 -20.16
N PHE A 218 -5.16 1.05 -20.67
CA PHE A 218 -5.87 2.31 -20.84
C PHE A 218 -7.21 2.31 -20.12
N LEU A 219 -7.51 3.42 -19.44
CA LEU A 219 -8.84 3.74 -18.95
C LEU A 219 -9.54 4.58 -20.01
N THR A 220 -10.57 4.03 -20.63
CA THR A 220 -11.35 4.76 -21.64
C THR A 220 -12.39 5.64 -20.95
N LYS A 221 -12.71 6.79 -21.56
CA LYS A 221 -13.76 7.68 -21.07
C LYS A 221 -15.12 6.96 -20.88
N PRO A 222 -15.59 6.11 -21.82
CA PRO A 222 -16.82 5.35 -21.62
C PRO A 222 -16.78 4.36 -20.45
N LEU A 223 -15.63 3.76 -20.14
CA LEU A 223 -15.48 2.89 -18.97
C LEU A 223 -15.76 3.68 -17.69
N ILE A 224 -15.11 4.83 -17.55
CA ILE A 224 -15.28 5.71 -16.38
C ILE A 224 -16.72 6.21 -16.31
N GLU A 225 -17.25 6.78 -17.39
CA GLU A 225 -18.59 7.39 -17.39
C GLU A 225 -19.72 6.38 -17.13
N ASN A 226 -19.62 5.16 -17.66
CA ASN A 226 -20.66 4.14 -17.47
C ASN A 226 -20.51 3.33 -16.17
N THR A 227 -19.47 3.59 -15.37
CA THR A 227 -19.31 2.92 -14.08
C THR A 227 -20.48 3.27 -13.17
N ILE A 228 -21.14 2.25 -12.65
CA ILE A 228 -22.27 2.41 -11.73
C ILE A 228 -21.73 2.68 -10.33
N ILE A 229 -22.28 3.70 -9.69
CA ILE A 229 -21.93 4.09 -8.33
C ILE A 229 -23.19 4.23 -7.48
N GLU A 230 -23.02 3.92 -6.20
CA GLU A 230 -23.94 4.31 -5.14
C GLU A 230 -23.57 5.72 -4.70
N LEU A 231 -24.51 6.65 -4.77
CA LEU A 231 -24.32 8.06 -4.48
C LEU A 231 -25.14 8.45 -3.24
N PRO A 232 -24.49 8.82 -2.12
CA PRO A 232 -25.17 9.38 -0.96
C PRO A 232 -25.75 10.77 -1.24
N PRO A 233 -26.65 11.27 -0.36
CA PRO A 233 -26.95 12.70 -0.26
C PRO A 233 -25.68 13.56 -0.12
N LEU A 234 -25.70 14.80 -0.64
CA LEU A 234 -24.50 15.65 -0.74
C LEU A 234 -23.85 15.96 0.61
N ASP A 235 -24.64 16.14 1.66
CA ASP A 235 -24.19 16.30 3.04
C ASP A 235 -23.41 15.07 3.52
N LYS A 236 -23.94 13.87 3.27
CA LYS A 236 -23.26 12.60 3.60
C LYS A 236 -22.01 12.37 2.77
N GLN A 237 -22.01 12.75 1.49
CA GLN A 237 -20.79 12.73 0.66
C GLN A 237 -19.67 13.58 1.29
N LYS A 238 -19.99 14.79 1.75
CA LYS A 238 -19.03 15.68 2.41
C LYS A 238 -18.56 15.13 3.76
N GLU A 239 -19.46 14.54 4.54
CA GLU A 239 -19.12 13.93 5.83
C GLU A 239 -18.15 12.75 5.67
N ILE A 240 -18.45 11.83 4.75
CA ILE A 240 -17.58 10.69 4.40
C ILE A 240 -16.21 11.18 3.95
N ALA A 241 -16.19 12.15 3.03
CA ALA A 241 -14.95 12.71 2.51
C ALA A 241 -14.12 13.40 3.60
N ALA A 242 -14.75 14.13 4.53
CA ALA A 242 -14.07 14.81 5.62
C ALA A 242 -13.39 13.84 6.60
N ILE A 243 -14.02 12.69 6.89
CA ILE A 243 -13.42 11.65 7.73
C ILE A 243 -12.17 11.09 7.04
N LEU A 244 -12.30 10.69 5.78
CA LEU A 244 -11.19 10.10 5.03
C LEU A 244 -10.05 11.09 4.79
N SER A 245 -10.37 12.37 4.51
CA SER A 245 -9.37 13.42 4.32
C SER A 245 -8.64 13.75 5.61
N SER A 246 -9.33 13.74 6.77
CA SER A 246 -8.64 13.97 8.05
C SER A 246 -7.56 12.92 8.34
N LEU A 247 -7.78 11.67 7.92
CA LEU A 247 -6.80 10.58 8.04
C LEU A 247 -5.62 10.80 7.07
N ASP A 248 -5.91 11.09 5.79
CA ASP A 248 -4.88 11.37 4.79
C ASP A 248 -4.02 12.60 5.17
N ASP A 249 -4.65 13.68 5.64
CA ASP A 249 -3.96 14.90 6.10
C ASP A 249 -3.00 14.60 7.25
N LYS A 250 -3.42 13.76 8.21
CA LYS A 250 -2.59 13.39 9.35
C LYS A 250 -1.41 12.49 8.92
N ILE A 251 -1.64 11.56 7.99
CA ILE A 251 -0.59 10.75 7.38
C ILE A 251 0.45 11.66 6.71
N GLU A 252 0.01 12.58 5.86
CA GLU A 252 0.90 13.49 5.14
C GLU A 252 1.70 14.37 6.11
N ARG A 253 1.04 14.96 7.11
CA ARG A 253 1.72 15.77 8.14
C ARG A 253 2.79 14.98 8.87
N ASN A 254 2.52 13.75 9.28
CA ASN A 254 3.50 12.90 9.94
C ASN A 254 4.69 12.56 9.03
N GLN A 255 4.44 12.32 7.73
CA GLN A 255 5.51 12.10 6.75
C GLN A 255 6.38 13.34 6.58
N GLN A 256 5.78 14.53 6.52
CA GLN A 256 6.50 15.80 6.44
C GLN A 256 7.33 16.08 7.70
N ILE A 257 6.76 15.83 8.90
CA ILE A 257 7.48 15.93 10.17
C ILE A 257 8.69 14.99 10.16
N ASN A 258 8.51 13.73 9.79
CA ASN A 258 9.60 12.76 9.75
C ASN A 258 10.70 13.18 8.78
N LYS A 259 10.34 13.70 7.60
CA LYS A 259 11.31 14.24 6.65
C LYS A 259 12.13 15.38 7.27
N LYS A 260 11.49 16.30 7.99
CA LYS A 260 12.19 17.42 8.64
C LYS A 260 13.08 16.98 9.78
N LEU A 261 12.63 16.02 10.59
CA LEU A 261 13.42 15.42 11.66
C LEU A 261 14.67 14.71 11.12
N GLU A 262 14.52 13.96 10.03
CA GLU A 262 15.63 13.33 9.31
C GLU A 262 16.63 14.37 8.79
N GLU A 263 16.16 15.43 8.13
CA GLU A 263 17.01 16.53 7.65
C GLU A 263 17.79 17.19 8.80
N MET A 264 17.17 17.40 9.96
CA MET A 264 17.83 17.93 11.16
C MET A 264 18.92 17.00 11.68
N ALA A 265 18.63 15.70 11.81
CA ALA A 265 19.60 14.73 12.30
C ALA A 265 20.80 14.56 11.36
N GLN A 266 20.56 14.55 10.04
CA GLN A 266 21.61 14.55 9.02
C GLN A 266 22.49 15.79 9.11
N ALA A 267 21.90 16.98 9.33
CA ALA A 267 22.65 18.21 9.50
C ALA A 267 23.54 18.17 10.76
N ILE A 268 23.01 17.68 11.89
CA ILE A 268 23.80 17.49 13.12
C ILE A 268 24.94 16.50 12.87
N PHE A 269 24.66 15.37 12.23
CA PHE A 269 25.70 14.37 11.93
C PHE A 269 26.79 14.94 11.03
N LYS A 270 26.40 15.68 9.99
CA LYS A 270 27.34 16.36 9.09
C LYS A 270 28.24 17.31 9.87
N GLU A 271 27.65 18.20 10.68
CA GLU A 271 28.39 19.17 11.48
C GLU A 271 29.39 18.46 12.41
N TRP A 272 28.97 17.40 13.09
CA TRP A 272 29.79 16.74 14.11
C TRP A 272 30.84 15.80 13.54
N PHE A 273 30.52 15.01 12.51
CA PHE A 273 31.36 13.90 12.05
C PHE A 273 31.94 14.06 10.65
N ILE A 274 31.47 15.04 9.87
CA ILE A 274 32.01 15.35 8.54
C ILE A 274 32.79 16.66 8.59
N ASP A 275 32.21 17.69 9.21
CA ASP A 275 32.86 19.00 9.34
C ASP A 275 33.74 19.08 10.61
N PHE A 276 33.59 18.13 11.54
CA PHE A 276 34.30 18.00 12.81
C PHE A 276 34.05 19.13 13.82
N ASN A 277 32.86 19.73 13.75
CA ASN A 277 32.36 20.79 14.63
C ASN A 277 31.45 20.25 15.74
N PHE A 278 31.79 19.09 16.31
CA PHE A 278 31.15 18.64 17.55
C PHE A 278 31.46 19.63 18.70
N PRO A 279 30.62 19.71 19.74
CA PRO A 279 30.86 20.60 20.87
C PRO A 279 32.13 20.22 21.65
N ASP A 280 33.00 21.19 21.89
CA ASP A 280 34.13 21.07 22.82
C ASP A 280 33.66 21.12 24.30
N GLU A 281 34.60 21.14 25.24
CA GLU A 281 34.32 21.21 26.69
C GLU A 281 33.53 22.46 27.10
N ASN A 282 33.58 23.54 26.31
CA ASN A 282 32.86 24.79 26.53
C ASN A 282 31.59 24.90 25.68
N GLY A 283 31.28 23.89 24.88
CA GLY A 283 30.14 23.88 23.96
C GLY A 283 30.37 24.60 22.63
N ASN A 284 31.60 25.02 22.32
CA ASN A 284 31.92 25.68 21.05
C ASN A 284 32.19 24.65 19.95
N PRO A 285 32.02 25.00 18.66
CA PRO A 285 32.35 24.10 17.55
C PRO A 285 33.84 23.75 17.54
N TYR A 286 34.18 22.47 17.68
CA TYR A 286 35.56 22.00 17.93
C TYR A 286 36.57 22.50 16.90
N ARG A 287 36.36 22.20 15.61
CA ARG A 287 37.30 22.57 14.55
C ARG A 287 37.40 24.08 14.36
N ASP A 288 36.27 24.77 14.30
CA ASP A 288 36.26 26.23 14.09
C ASP A 288 36.84 27.01 15.28
N SER A 289 36.85 26.41 16.47
CA SER A 289 37.46 26.98 17.68
C SER A 289 38.95 26.62 17.82
N GLY A 290 39.58 26.04 16.80
CA GLY A 290 41.00 25.70 16.79
C GLY A 290 41.32 24.35 17.44
N GLY A 291 40.35 23.42 17.47
CA GLY A 291 40.55 22.05 17.93
C GLY A 291 41.73 21.35 17.25
N ALA A 292 42.46 20.53 18.00
CA ALA A 292 43.65 19.85 17.50
C ALA A 292 43.30 18.83 16.41
N MET A 293 43.94 18.95 15.25
CA MET A 293 43.74 18.07 14.10
C MET A 293 45.04 17.32 13.77
N THR A 294 44.92 16.13 13.19
CA THR A 294 46.04 15.32 12.71
C THR A 294 45.79 14.82 11.29
N ASP A 295 46.86 14.69 10.50
CA ASP A 295 46.79 14.05 9.19
C ASP A 295 46.53 12.54 9.32
N SER A 296 45.74 11.99 8.41
CA SER A 296 45.45 10.56 8.30
C SER A 296 45.28 10.12 6.85
N GLU A 297 45.19 8.81 6.61
CA GLU A 297 44.93 8.25 5.27
C GLU A 297 43.56 8.68 4.68
N LEU A 298 42.63 9.14 5.52
CA LEU A 298 41.31 9.65 5.12
C LEU A 298 41.23 11.19 5.13
N GLY A 299 42.38 11.87 5.22
CA GLY A 299 42.49 13.31 5.32
C GLY A 299 42.65 13.80 6.76
N LEU A 300 42.42 15.09 6.95
CA LEU A 300 42.59 15.74 8.25
C LEU A 300 41.44 15.35 9.20
N ILE A 301 41.76 14.76 10.36
CA ILE A 301 40.79 14.31 11.36
C ILE A 301 41.11 14.88 12.75
N PRO A 302 40.16 14.93 13.70
CA PRO A 302 40.44 15.32 15.08
C PRO A 302 41.52 14.45 15.71
N ALA A 303 42.44 15.05 16.47
CA ALA A 303 43.60 14.35 17.04
C ALA A 303 43.21 13.24 18.04
N SER A 304 42.01 13.31 18.61
CA SER A 304 41.45 12.29 19.52
C SER A 304 40.74 11.14 18.80
N TRP A 305 40.64 11.20 17.47
CA TRP A 305 39.95 10.20 16.64
C TRP A 305 41.00 9.32 15.95
N SER A 306 40.56 8.19 15.39
CA SER A 306 41.44 7.26 14.68
C SER A 306 40.85 6.82 13.35
N VAL A 307 41.69 6.25 12.47
CA VAL A 307 41.22 5.51 11.30
C VAL A 307 41.20 4.03 11.65
N GLY A 308 40.11 3.36 11.33
CA GLY A 308 39.94 1.92 11.52
C GLY A 308 39.07 1.32 10.43
N LYS A 309 38.56 0.12 10.68
CA LYS A 309 37.73 -0.62 9.73
C LYS A 309 36.27 -0.67 10.17
N LEU A 310 35.32 -0.64 9.23
CA LEU A 310 33.89 -0.65 9.54
C LEU A 310 33.49 -1.86 10.41
N GLY A 311 34.10 -3.02 10.15
CA GLY A 311 33.86 -4.24 10.93
C GLY A 311 34.50 -4.27 12.32
N GLU A 312 35.37 -3.30 12.65
CA GLU A 312 35.92 -3.11 14.00
C GLU A 312 34.98 -2.24 14.86
N GLU A 313 34.23 -1.35 14.21
CA GLU A 313 33.31 -0.42 14.90
C GLU A 313 31.90 -1.00 15.06
N PHE A 314 31.43 -1.81 14.11
CA PHE A 314 30.08 -2.36 14.12
C PHE A 314 30.05 -3.88 13.94
N ASN A 315 29.04 -4.52 14.53
CA ASN A 315 28.80 -5.95 14.37
C ASN A 315 27.98 -6.22 13.10
N ILE A 316 28.59 -6.85 12.11
CA ILE A 316 27.99 -7.05 10.77
C ILE A 316 27.63 -8.53 10.56
N THR A 317 26.36 -8.78 10.28
CA THR A 317 25.82 -10.10 9.96
C THR A 317 25.38 -10.16 8.49
N MET A 318 26.09 -10.93 7.68
CA MET A 318 25.71 -11.15 6.28
C MET A 318 24.46 -12.05 6.19
N GLY A 319 23.49 -11.65 5.36
CA GLY A 319 22.25 -12.37 5.19
C GLY A 319 22.39 -13.67 4.40
N GLN A 320 21.43 -14.58 4.60
CA GLN A 320 21.39 -15.88 3.93
C GLN A 320 19.95 -16.26 3.66
N SER A 321 19.64 -16.50 2.38
CA SER A 321 18.30 -16.85 1.95
C SER A 321 17.92 -18.26 2.44
N PRO A 322 16.73 -18.41 3.05
CA PRO A 322 16.10 -19.71 3.26
C PRO A 322 15.86 -20.45 1.93
N VAL A 323 15.32 -21.67 2.03
CA VAL A 323 14.86 -22.41 0.85
C VAL A 323 13.64 -21.72 0.27
N GLY A 324 13.55 -21.63 -1.06
CA GLY A 324 12.47 -20.88 -1.72
C GLY A 324 11.08 -21.43 -1.41
N SER A 325 10.96 -22.73 -1.13
CA SER A 325 9.72 -23.40 -0.73
C SER A 325 9.20 -22.99 0.66
N SER A 326 10.02 -22.33 1.48
CA SER A 326 9.62 -21.85 2.80
C SER A 326 8.96 -20.46 2.76
N TYR A 327 9.01 -19.77 1.61
CA TYR A 327 8.47 -18.43 1.48
C TYR A 327 6.95 -18.44 1.37
N ASN A 328 6.30 -17.48 2.01
CA ASN A 328 4.86 -17.31 1.90
C ASN A 328 4.44 -15.85 2.07
N GLU A 329 3.26 -15.52 1.55
CA GLU A 329 2.56 -14.24 1.77
C GLU A 329 1.39 -14.38 2.77
N SER A 330 1.13 -15.62 3.23
CA SER A 330 0.11 -15.97 4.23
C SER A 330 0.46 -15.54 5.66
N LYS A 331 1.59 -14.85 5.84
CA LYS A 331 2.10 -14.35 7.13
C LYS A 331 2.51 -15.46 8.11
N GLU A 332 2.91 -16.63 7.60
CA GLU A 332 3.37 -17.75 8.40
C GLU A 332 4.87 -17.68 8.68
N GLY A 333 5.24 -17.78 9.96
CA GLY A 333 6.64 -17.76 10.40
C GLY A 333 7.18 -16.34 10.61
N MET A 334 8.45 -16.12 10.27
CA MET A 334 9.15 -14.86 10.50
C MET A 334 9.13 -13.98 9.23
N ILE A 335 9.03 -12.66 9.40
CA ILE A 335 9.19 -11.70 8.30
C ILE A 335 10.52 -11.94 7.58
N PHE A 336 10.49 -11.90 6.25
CA PHE A 336 11.67 -12.13 5.42
C PHE A 336 11.91 -10.97 4.46
N PHE A 337 13.07 -10.33 4.58
CA PHE A 337 13.55 -9.33 3.62
C PHE A 337 14.66 -9.92 2.76
N GLN A 338 14.38 -10.16 1.47
CA GLN A 338 15.33 -10.83 0.58
C GLN A 338 16.46 -9.90 0.12
N GLY A 339 16.15 -8.61 -0.04
CA GLY A 339 16.98 -7.57 -0.65
C GLY A 339 16.30 -6.20 -0.47
N ARG A 340 16.79 -5.17 -1.17
CA ARG A 340 16.26 -3.79 -1.08
C ARG A 340 14.84 -3.59 -1.62
N THR A 341 14.23 -4.57 -2.28
CA THR A 341 12.92 -4.40 -2.95
C THR A 341 11.87 -3.88 -1.97
N ASP A 342 11.98 -4.31 -0.72
CA ASP A 342 11.01 -3.99 0.32
C ASP A 342 11.45 -2.77 1.17
N PHE A 343 12.55 -2.08 0.82
CA PHE A 343 13.01 -0.90 1.54
C PHE A 343 12.13 0.31 1.26
N GLY A 344 11.66 0.96 2.32
CA GLY A 344 10.98 2.25 2.24
C GLY A 344 11.95 3.42 2.43
N THR A 345 11.41 4.59 2.78
CA THR A 345 12.24 5.78 3.08
C THR A 345 13.20 5.55 4.24
N ARG A 346 12.76 4.83 5.27
CA ARG A 346 13.56 4.53 6.48
C ARG A 346 13.27 3.15 7.07
N PHE A 347 12.03 2.67 6.93
CA PHE A 347 11.58 1.36 7.41
C PHE A 347 11.02 0.52 6.26
N PRO A 348 11.26 -0.81 6.26
CA PRO A 348 10.85 -1.66 5.15
C PRO A 348 9.37 -2.02 5.23
N SER A 349 8.74 -2.20 4.07
CA SER A 349 7.37 -2.71 3.95
C SER A 349 7.34 -4.23 4.05
N ILE A 350 6.40 -4.79 4.81
CA ILE A 350 6.31 -6.24 5.02
C ILE A 350 5.51 -6.88 3.89
N ARG A 351 6.14 -7.81 3.17
CA ARG A 351 5.51 -8.55 2.06
C ARG A 351 5.69 -10.07 2.18
N LEU A 352 6.89 -10.52 2.53
CA LEU A 352 7.25 -11.94 2.56
C LEU A 352 7.52 -12.43 3.98
N PHE A 353 7.22 -13.71 4.20
CA PHE A 353 7.51 -14.46 5.42
C PHE A 353 8.23 -15.76 5.08
N THR A 354 8.87 -16.38 6.06
CA THR A 354 9.53 -17.67 5.95
C THR A 354 9.32 -18.51 7.20
N THR A 355 9.04 -19.80 7.00
CA THR A 355 8.96 -20.80 8.08
C THR A 355 10.33 -21.34 8.50
N GLU A 356 11.39 -21.07 7.74
CA GLU A 356 12.75 -21.60 7.97
C GLU A 356 13.81 -20.48 8.01
N PRO A 357 13.77 -19.55 8.98
CA PRO A 357 14.72 -18.44 9.04
C PRO A 357 16.16 -18.93 9.23
N LYS A 358 17.10 -18.39 8.45
CA LYS A 358 18.54 -18.76 8.51
C LYS A 358 19.42 -17.70 9.16
N ARG A 359 19.17 -16.43 8.86
CA ARG A 359 19.92 -15.28 9.39
C ARG A 359 18.93 -14.24 9.85
N ILE A 360 19.11 -13.75 11.07
CA ILE A 360 18.17 -12.87 11.74
C ILE A 360 18.84 -11.53 11.98
N ALA A 361 18.15 -10.46 11.57
CA ALA A 361 18.40 -9.11 12.04
C ALA A 361 17.50 -8.84 13.24
N LYS A 362 18.03 -8.19 14.27
CA LYS A 362 17.27 -7.79 15.45
C LYS A 362 16.52 -6.49 15.21
N LYS A 363 15.49 -6.26 16.03
CA LYS A 363 14.81 -4.97 16.08
C LYS A 363 15.82 -3.82 16.23
N PHE A 364 15.70 -2.85 15.33
CA PHE A 364 16.55 -1.67 15.16
C PHE A 364 17.97 -1.93 14.63
N ASP A 365 18.28 -3.12 14.14
CA ASP A 365 19.46 -3.29 13.30
C ASP A 365 19.30 -2.49 12.00
N ILE A 366 20.43 -1.98 11.50
CA ILE A 366 20.47 -1.30 10.21
C ILE A 366 20.60 -2.37 9.13
N LEU A 367 19.62 -2.43 8.24
CA LEU A 367 19.62 -3.30 7.07
C LEU A 367 20.36 -2.57 5.94
N LEU A 368 21.46 -3.14 5.47
CA LEU A 368 22.26 -2.62 4.36
C LEU A 368 22.09 -3.51 3.12
N SER A 369 21.75 -2.92 1.97
CA SER A 369 21.75 -3.60 0.69
C SER A 369 23.18 -3.88 0.24
N VAL A 370 23.50 -5.17 0.08
CA VAL A 370 24.84 -5.63 -0.35
C VAL A 370 24.87 -6.12 -1.80
N ARG A 371 23.76 -5.93 -2.52
CA ARG A 371 23.62 -6.18 -3.96
C ARG A 371 23.01 -4.96 -4.64
N ALA A 372 23.36 -4.75 -5.90
CA ALA A 372 23.01 -3.57 -6.67
C ALA A 372 21.51 -3.17 -6.54
N PRO A 373 21.22 -1.91 -6.19
CA PRO A 373 22.16 -0.87 -5.73
C PRO A 373 22.70 -1.18 -4.34
N VAL A 374 24.02 -1.26 -4.24
CA VAL A 374 24.74 -1.44 -2.99
C VAL A 374 24.73 -0.11 -2.24
N GLY A 375 24.51 -0.17 -0.93
CA GLY A 375 24.60 1.01 -0.06
C GLY A 375 23.24 1.56 0.42
N ASP A 376 22.12 1.10 -0.15
CA ASP A 376 20.82 1.48 0.39
C ASP A 376 20.64 0.91 1.81
N ILE A 377 20.06 1.71 2.69
CA ILE A 377 19.85 1.33 4.09
C ILE A 377 18.39 1.47 4.51
N ASN A 378 17.99 0.68 5.50
CA ASN A 378 16.71 0.76 6.21
C ASN A 378 16.90 0.29 7.66
N ILE A 379 15.89 0.43 8.51
CA ILE A 379 15.93 0.00 9.91
C ILE A 379 14.89 -1.09 10.14
N ALA A 380 15.29 -2.20 10.76
CA ALA A 380 14.37 -3.28 11.10
C ALA A 380 13.39 -2.85 12.21
N LEU A 381 12.08 -2.88 11.95
CA LEU A 381 11.05 -2.54 12.95
C LEU A 381 10.84 -3.62 14.02
N GLN A 382 11.27 -4.84 13.71
CA GLN A 382 11.18 -6.03 14.56
C GLN A 382 12.22 -7.05 14.11
N ASP A 383 12.39 -8.13 14.89
CA ASP A 383 13.23 -9.25 14.48
C ASP A 383 12.73 -9.83 13.14
N CYS A 384 13.64 -9.98 12.19
CA CYS A 384 13.32 -10.43 10.83
C CYS A 384 14.44 -11.28 10.23
N CYS A 385 14.07 -12.20 9.33
CA CYS A 385 15.01 -12.96 8.53
C CYS A 385 15.53 -12.11 7.37
N ILE A 386 16.84 -12.16 7.11
CA ILE A 386 17.49 -11.41 6.02
C ILE A 386 18.10 -12.34 4.97
N GLY A 387 17.82 -12.05 3.70
CA GLY A 387 18.32 -12.80 2.55
C GLY A 387 19.73 -12.41 2.14
N ARG A 388 20.30 -13.14 1.16
CA ARG A 388 21.66 -12.90 0.62
C ARG A 388 21.88 -11.52 0.00
N GLY A 389 20.81 -10.76 -0.23
CA GLY A 389 20.90 -9.39 -0.74
C GLY A 389 21.16 -8.34 0.33
N LEU A 390 21.10 -8.71 1.62
CA LEU A 390 21.21 -7.78 2.74
C LEU A 390 22.30 -8.20 3.72
N ALA A 391 22.81 -7.22 4.47
CA ALA A 391 23.51 -7.41 5.73
C ALA A 391 22.73 -6.68 6.85
N ALA A 392 22.81 -7.20 8.07
CA ALA A 392 22.35 -6.50 9.27
C ALA A 392 23.56 -5.96 10.03
N ILE A 393 23.50 -4.69 10.41
CA ILE A 393 24.55 -4.01 11.16
C ILE A 393 23.96 -3.63 12.52
N ASN A 394 24.55 -4.19 13.57
CA ASN A 394 24.19 -3.96 14.95
C ASN A 394 25.23 -3.09 15.64
N ALA A 395 24.76 -2.12 16.42
CA ALA A 395 25.57 -1.19 17.18
C ALA A 395 24.87 -0.83 18.50
N GLU A 396 25.66 -0.45 19.50
CA GLU A 396 25.15 0.13 20.75
C GLU A 396 24.51 1.49 20.47
N ASN A 397 25.23 2.38 19.77
CA ASN A 397 24.77 3.70 19.34
C ASN A 397 24.16 3.61 17.94
N LYS A 398 22.84 3.39 17.90
CA LYS A 398 22.10 3.06 16.67
C LYS A 398 21.89 4.26 15.78
N SER A 399 21.62 5.43 16.35
CA SER A 399 21.49 6.67 15.58
C SER A 399 22.81 6.98 14.89
N TYR A 400 23.92 6.98 15.64
CA TYR A 400 25.25 7.20 15.07
C TYR A 400 25.57 6.20 13.94
N CYS A 401 25.31 4.90 14.16
CA CYS A 401 25.51 3.88 13.13
C CYS A 401 24.69 4.15 11.87
N TYR A 402 23.41 4.50 12.00
CA TYR A 402 22.53 4.76 10.87
C TYR A 402 23.03 5.93 10.00
N TYR A 403 23.25 7.10 10.62
CA TYR A 403 23.68 8.28 9.87
C TYR A 403 25.09 8.11 9.32
N LYS A 404 26.00 7.42 10.02
CA LYS A 404 27.31 7.09 9.47
C LYS A 404 27.22 6.27 8.19
N LEU A 405 26.41 5.20 8.19
CA LEU A 405 26.20 4.38 6.99
C LEU A 405 25.55 5.17 5.85
N GLN A 406 24.64 6.11 6.17
CA GLN A 406 24.01 6.99 5.19
C GLN A 406 25.05 7.90 4.50
N PHE A 407 25.97 8.50 5.26
CA PHE A 407 27.05 9.32 4.68
C PHE A 407 28.10 8.49 3.93
N LEU A 408 28.31 7.22 4.33
CA LEU A 408 29.16 6.27 3.59
C LEU A 408 28.53 5.79 2.28
N GLN A 409 27.25 6.09 1.99
CA GLN A 409 26.58 5.66 0.76
C GLN A 409 27.36 6.05 -0.51
N GLN A 410 28.01 7.22 -0.51
CA GLN A 410 28.85 7.65 -1.63
C GLN A 410 30.05 6.73 -1.87
N GLN A 411 30.63 6.15 -0.82
CA GLN A 411 31.74 5.21 -0.93
C GLN A 411 31.28 3.86 -1.49
N PHE A 412 30.01 3.49 -1.29
CA PHE A 412 29.46 2.25 -1.86
C PHE A 412 29.19 2.35 -3.37
N ASN A 413 29.14 3.55 -3.95
CA ASN A 413 28.86 3.74 -5.37
C ASN A 413 29.89 3.09 -6.30
N ILE A 414 31.13 2.89 -5.84
CA ILE A 414 32.18 2.19 -6.60
C ILE A 414 31.78 0.75 -6.94
N TYR A 415 30.97 0.10 -6.09
CA TYR A 415 30.50 -1.26 -6.29
C TYR A 415 29.32 -1.34 -7.27
N ASN A 416 28.75 -0.19 -7.66
CA ASN A 416 27.66 -0.10 -8.63
C ASN A 416 28.17 0.11 -10.08
N GLY A 417 29.48 0.34 -10.29
CA GLY A 417 30.04 0.88 -11.54
C GLY A 417 30.93 -0.03 -12.41
N THR A 418 31.17 -1.30 -12.05
CA THR A 418 32.02 -2.19 -12.86
C THR A 418 31.18 -3.18 -13.66
N GLY A 419 31.22 -3.05 -15.00
CA GLY A 419 30.51 -3.92 -15.93
C GLY A 419 30.84 -5.40 -15.77
N THR A 420 29.83 -6.22 -16.09
CA THR A 420 29.73 -7.70 -16.07
C THR A 420 29.41 -8.32 -14.69
N VAL A 421 28.16 -8.79 -14.56
CA VAL A 421 27.53 -9.49 -13.42
C VAL A 421 27.31 -8.61 -12.17
N PHE A 422 26.03 -8.44 -11.80
CA PHE A 422 25.48 -7.60 -10.71
C PHE A 422 26.47 -7.13 -9.62
N GLY A 423 26.63 -5.81 -9.48
CA GLY A 423 27.43 -5.20 -8.41
C GLY A 423 27.03 -5.69 -7.02
N ALA A 424 28.01 -6.04 -6.20
CA ALA A 424 27.81 -6.56 -4.84
C ALA A 424 29.03 -6.24 -3.98
N ILE A 425 28.82 -6.16 -2.67
CA ILE A 425 29.89 -6.07 -1.66
C ILE A 425 29.89 -7.34 -0.83
N ASN A 426 31.06 -7.99 -0.73
CA ASN A 426 31.21 -9.19 0.08
C ASN A 426 31.56 -8.86 1.54
N LYS A 427 31.62 -9.89 2.40
CA LYS A 427 31.93 -9.73 3.82
C LYS A 427 33.27 -9.02 4.05
N ASP A 428 34.34 -9.47 3.41
CA ASP A 428 35.68 -8.96 3.66
C ASP A 428 35.84 -7.51 3.20
N GLN A 429 35.22 -7.15 2.07
CA GLN A 429 35.15 -5.78 1.58
C GLN A 429 34.38 -4.87 2.53
N LEU A 430 33.20 -5.32 3.00
CA LEU A 430 32.37 -4.53 3.91
C LEU A 430 33.04 -4.34 5.27
N HIS A 431 33.60 -5.42 5.84
CA HIS A 431 34.34 -5.34 7.10
C HIS A 431 35.61 -4.48 6.96
N GLY A 432 36.33 -4.59 5.84
CA GLY A 432 37.62 -3.94 5.60
C GLY A 432 37.55 -2.50 5.08
N LEU A 433 36.35 -1.91 4.97
CA LEU A 433 36.17 -0.52 4.57
C LEU A 433 36.83 0.42 5.59
N SER A 434 37.79 1.24 5.15
CA SER A 434 38.43 2.25 6.02
C SER A 434 37.43 3.35 6.39
N VAL A 435 37.29 3.61 7.68
CA VAL A 435 36.41 4.65 8.23
C VAL A 435 37.11 5.43 9.33
N VAL A 436 36.71 6.68 9.53
CA VAL A 436 37.11 7.47 10.69
C VAL A 436 36.29 7.03 11.89
N ILE A 437 36.93 6.60 12.98
CA ILE A 437 36.29 6.20 14.24
C ILE A 437 36.38 7.37 15.21
N ALA A 438 35.21 7.90 15.58
CA ALA A 438 35.10 9.04 16.47
C ALA A 438 35.32 8.65 17.94
N ALA A 439 35.75 9.63 18.75
CA ALA A 439 35.89 9.44 20.19
C ALA A 439 34.53 9.10 20.85
N GLN A 440 34.53 8.11 21.74
CA GLN A 440 33.30 7.53 22.29
C GLN A 440 32.42 8.54 23.06
N ASN A 441 33.02 9.54 23.70
CA ASN A 441 32.27 10.61 24.36
C ASN A 441 31.47 11.46 23.35
N VAL A 442 32.04 11.74 22.17
CA VAL A 442 31.33 12.50 21.11
C VAL A 442 30.19 11.67 20.54
N VAL A 443 30.43 10.38 20.30
CA VAL A 443 29.39 9.45 19.82
C VAL A 443 28.22 9.38 20.81
N ARG A 444 28.48 9.28 22.12
CA ARG A 444 27.44 9.26 23.16
C ARG A 444 26.65 10.58 23.21
N ASN A 445 27.34 11.71 23.18
CA ASN A 445 26.68 13.02 23.17
C ASN A 445 25.78 13.20 21.94
N PHE A 446 26.20 12.68 20.78
CA PHE A 446 25.38 12.67 19.58
C PHE A 446 24.14 11.79 19.77
N GLU A 447 24.34 10.57 20.28
CA GLU A 447 23.25 9.63 20.53
C GLU A 447 22.21 10.23 21.50
N ASP A 448 22.63 10.92 22.56
CA ASP A 448 21.73 11.56 23.54
C ASP A 448 20.80 12.64 22.94
N VAL A 449 21.23 13.26 21.84
CA VAL A 449 20.46 14.27 21.11
C VAL A 449 19.61 13.61 20.03
N VAL A 450 20.22 12.77 19.19
CA VAL A 450 19.60 12.28 17.96
C VAL A 450 18.71 11.07 18.19
N SER A 451 18.96 10.25 19.22
CA SER A 451 18.06 9.13 19.56
C SER A 451 16.63 9.59 19.83
N LYS A 452 16.44 10.77 20.43
CA LYS A 452 15.11 11.37 20.66
C LYS A 452 14.40 11.76 19.37
N ILE A 453 15.17 12.23 18.38
CA ILE A 453 14.67 12.54 17.03
C ILE A 453 14.23 11.23 16.36
N ASP A 454 15.07 10.21 16.43
CA ASP A 454 14.80 8.89 15.84
C ASP A 454 13.60 8.19 16.49
N GLU A 455 13.44 8.29 17.81
CA GLU A 455 12.27 7.81 18.55
C GLU A 455 10.99 8.50 18.05
N LYS A 456 11.03 9.83 17.84
CA LYS A 456 9.89 10.55 17.29
C LYS A 456 9.56 10.12 15.87
N ILE A 457 10.57 9.91 15.03
CA ILE A 457 10.40 9.38 13.66
C ILE A 457 9.74 7.99 13.68
N TYR A 458 10.21 7.12 14.59
CA TYR A 458 9.65 5.79 14.79
C TYR A 458 8.17 5.84 15.21
N HIS A 459 7.81 6.63 16.22
CA HIS A 459 6.42 6.72 16.67
C HIS A 459 5.48 7.31 15.62
N ASN A 460 5.91 8.36 14.92
CA ASN A 460 5.15 8.93 13.82
C ASN A 460 4.97 7.90 12.68
N HIS A 461 5.97 7.06 12.43
CA HIS A 461 5.86 5.98 11.44
C HIS A 461 4.84 4.91 11.84
N LEU A 462 4.83 4.48 13.12
CA LEU A 462 3.79 3.56 13.62
C LEU A 462 2.40 4.19 13.52
N GLU A 463 2.26 5.48 13.82
CA GLU A 463 1.00 6.21 13.67
C GLU A 463 0.56 6.24 12.20
N ILE A 464 1.47 6.48 11.26
CA ILE A 464 1.18 6.41 9.81
C ILE A 464 0.63 5.03 9.42
N LEU A 465 1.27 3.94 9.85
CA LEU A 465 0.81 2.58 9.53
C LEU A 465 -0.59 2.32 10.06
N ASN A 466 -0.88 2.74 11.29
CA ASN A 466 -2.21 2.60 11.89
C ASN A 466 -3.25 3.41 11.14
N LEU A 467 -2.96 4.68 10.82
CA LEU A 467 -3.87 5.55 10.09
C LEU A 467 -4.16 5.03 8.68
N GLN A 468 -3.15 4.49 7.99
CA GLN A 468 -3.31 3.84 6.68
C GLN A 468 -4.25 2.64 6.79
N ASN A 469 -4.01 1.74 7.76
CA ASN A 469 -4.86 0.58 7.98
C ASN A 469 -6.31 0.98 8.33
N THR A 470 -6.49 1.99 9.18
CA THR A 470 -7.82 2.52 9.53
C THR A 470 -8.52 3.10 8.29
N ARG A 471 -7.82 3.94 7.51
CA ARG A 471 -8.36 4.52 6.28
C ARG A 471 -8.76 3.44 5.28
N ASP A 472 -7.87 2.48 5.03
CA ASP A 472 -8.08 1.44 4.03
C ASP A 472 -9.20 0.47 4.45
N THR A 473 -9.42 0.31 5.76
CA THR A 473 -10.58 -0.44 6.31
C THR A 473 -11.89 0.35 6.19
N LEU A 474 -11.87 1.65 6.46
CA LEU A 474 -13.07 2.50 6.45
C LEU A 474 -13.52 2.87 5.04
N LEU A 475 -12.58 3.11 4.12
CA LEU A 475 -12.84 3.57 2.76
C LEU A 475 -13.94 2.74 2.05
N PRO A 476 -13.81 1.40 1.89
CA PRO A 476 -14.81 0.62 1.19
C PRO A 476 -16.15 0.60 1.93
N LYS A 477 -16.14 0.62 3.27
CA LYS A 477 -17.37 0.56 4.08
C LYS A 477 -18.19 1.86 4.02
N LEU A 478 -17.51 3.00 4.09
CA LEU A 478 -18.13 4.31 4.01
C LEU A 478 -18.59 4.62 2.58
N ILE A 479 -17.77 4.29 1.58
CA ILE A 479 -18.09 4.55 0.17
C ILE A 479 -19.26 3.69 -0.34
N SER A 480 -19.45 2.53 0.26
CA SER A 480 -20.52 1.59 -0.09
C SER A 480 -21.77 1.80 0.77
N GLY A 481 -21.66 2.49 1.92
CA GLY A 481 -22.77 2.63 2.86
C GLY A 481 -23.02 1.40 3.74
N GLU A 482 -22.07 0.45 3.80
CA GLU A 482 -22.05 -0.62 4.81
C GLU A 482 -21.95 -0.03 6.22
N LEU A 483 -21.16 1.05 6.35
CA LEU A 483 -21.08 1.86 7.55
C LEU A 483 -21.83 3.17 7.33
N ILE A 484 -22.87 3.40 8.12
CA ILE A 484 -23.68 4.63 8.12
C ILE A 484 -23.23 5.48 9.31
N LEU A 485 -23.01 6.78 9.05
CA LEU A 485 -22.62 7.79 10.03
C LEU A 485 -23.84 8.46 10.66
#